data_AF-A0A6G4TWT0-F1
#
_entry.id   AF-A0A6G4TWT0-F1
#
_cell.length_a   1.000
_cell.length_b   1.000
_cell.length_c   1.000
_cell.angle_alpha   90.00
_cell.angle_beta   90.00
_cell.angle_gamma   90.00
#
_symmetry.space_group_name_H-M   'P 1'
#
loop_
_entity.id
_entity.type
_entity.pdbx_description
1 polymer ?
#
loop_
_entity_poly.entity_id
_entity_poly.type
_entity_poly.pdbx_seq_one_letter_code
_entity_poly.pdbx_strand_id
1 'polypeptide(L)' 'MIGELECIVLDCPDPHALAVFYSGLLGGEVNRPDPRWGPGEDFATLHPPAAPPLCFQRVADHRPPRCPTRRRGGGC' A
#
# COMPACT_ATOMS: atom_id res chain seq x y z
N MET A 1 22.82 -2.58 17.22
CA MET A 1 22.50 -2.79 15.79
C MET A 1 21.13 -2.17 15.56
N ILE A 2 20.97 -1.35 14.52
CA ILE A 2 19.67 -0.72 14.16
C ILE A 2 19.28 -1.28 12.79
N GLY A 3 18.04 -1.75 12.64
CA GLY A 3 17.51 -2.28 11.38
C GLY A 3 17.07 -1.18 10.41
N GLU A 4 16.98 -1.52 9.12
CA GLU A 4 16.48 -0.63 8.06
C GLU A 4 15.02 -0.97 7.74
N LEU A 5 14.20 0.03 7.43
CA LEU A 5 12.81 -0.16 7.04
C LEU A 5 12.73 -0.56 5.56
N GLU A 6 12.46 -1.84 5.29
CA GLU A 6 12.46 -2.35 3.91
C GLU A 6 11.16 -2.14 3.13
N CYS A 7 10.01 -2.13 3.81
CA CYS A 7 8.70 -1.91 3.19
C CYS A 7 7.62 -1.57 4.22
N ILE A 8 6.48 -1.09 3.75
CA ILE A 8 5.25 -0.93 4.53
C ILE A 8 4.18 -1.81 3.91
N VAL A 9 3.59 -2.73 4.69
CA VAL A 9 2.52 -3.62 4.22
C VAL A 9 1.15 -3.08 4.62
N LEU A 10 0.24 -3.01 3.66
CA LEU A 10 -1.16 -2.60 3.84
C LEU A 10 -2.08 -3.79 3.56
N ASP A 11 -2.90 -4.14 4.53
CA ASP A 11 -3.96 -5.13 4.34
C ASP A 11 -5.07 -4.54 3.48
N CYS A 12 -5.59 -5.33 2.54
CA CYS A 12 -6.67 -4.91 1.66
C CYS A 12 -7.46 -6.12 1.13
N PRO A 13 -8.65 -5.89 0.54
CA PRO A 13 -9.41 -6.96 -0.08
C PRO A 13 -8.91 -7.25 -1.51
N ASP A 14 -8.20 -6.32 -2.16
CA ASP A 14 -7.64 -6.46 -3.51
C ASP A 14 -6.25 -5.78 -3.59
N PRO A 15 -5.15 -6.56 -3.54
CA PRO A 15 -3.78 -6.05 -3.59
C PRO A 15 -3.44 -5.27 -4.85
N HIS A 16 -3.81 -5.81 -6.02
CA HIS A 16 -3.41 -5.23 -7.29
C HIS A 16 -4.17 -3.93 -7.56
N ALA A 17 -5.47 -3.90 -7.29
CA ALA A 17 -6.27 -2.68 -7.44
C ALA A 17 -5.74 -1.54 -6.55
N LEU A 18 -5.38 -1.85 -5.30
CA LEU A 18 -4.85 -0.85 -4.38
C LEU A 18 -3.45 -0.37 -4.79
N ALA A 19 -2.58 -1.27 -5.27
CA ALA A 19 -1.27 -0.91 -5.78
C ALA A 19 -1.35 0.05 -6.98
N VAL A 20 -2.24 -0.23 -7.94
CA VAL A 20 -2.48 0.64 -9.10
C VAL A 20 -3.03 2.00 -8.67
N PHE A 21 -3.95 2.04 -7.71
CA PHE A 21 -4.45 3.29 -7.15
C PHE A 21 -3.33 4.15 -6.57
N TYR A 22 -2.47 3.57 -5.71
CA TYR A 22 -1.36 4.30 -5.11
C TYR A 22 -0.26 4.65 -6.12
N SER A 23 -0.05 3.85 -7.17
CA SER A 23 0.84 4.22 -8.28
C SER A 23 0.36 5.49 -8.99
N GLY A 24 -0.96 5.66 -9.17
CA GLY A 24 -1.51 6.91 -9.71
C GLY A 24 -1.28 8.14 -8.83
N LEU A 25 -1.16 7.97 -7.51
CA LEU A 25 -0.95 9.06 -6.55
C LEU A 25 0.53 9.37 -6.30
N LEU A 26 1.35 8.32 -6.19
CA LEU A 26 2.75 8.39 -5.75
C LEU A 26 3.75 8.18 -6.90
N GLY A 27 3.25 7.78 -8.07
CA GLY A 27 4.08 7.25 -9.15
C GLY A 27 4.66 5.88 -8.81
N GLY A 28 5.61 5.43 -9.62
CA GLY A 28 6.35 4.19 -9.40
C GLY A 28 5.76 2.97 -10.08
N GLU A 29 6.53 1.89 -10.04
CA GLU A 29 6.23 0.64 -10.74
C GLU A 29 5.52 -0.36 -9.82
N VAL A 30 4.39 -0.90 -10.29
CA VAL A 30 3.69 -1.99 -9.63
C VAL A 30 4.36 -3.32 -9.99
N ASN A 31 4.60 -4.17 -9.00
CA ASN A 31 5.18 -5.51 -9.18
C ASN A 31 6.52 -5.52 -9.93
N ARG A 32 7.37 -4.51 -9.70
CA ARG A 32 8.74 -4.51 -10.19
C ARG A 32 9.44 -5.82 -9.75
N PRO A 33 10.05 -6.58 -10.67
CA PRO A 33 10.74 -7.82 -10.32
C PRO A 33 11.81 -7.58 -9.25
N ASP A 34 11.69 -8.29 -8.13
CA ASP A 34 12.59 -8.19 -6.99
C ASP A 34 12.60 -9.55 -6.26
N PRO A 35 13.77 -10.19 -6.04
CA PRO A 35 13.84 -11.51 -5.41
C PRO A 35 13.33 -11.55 -3.97
N ARG A 36 13.16 -10.39 -3.32
CA ARG A 36 12.60 -10.30 -1.96
C ARG A 36 11.08 -10.50 -1.94
N TRP A 37 10.40 -10.28 -3.06
CA TRP A 37 8.94 -10.26 -3.13
C TRP A 37 8.41 -11.25 -4.16
N GLY A 38 7.37 -12.00 -3.81
CA GLY A 38 6.64 -12.88 -4.71
C GLY A 38 5.24 -12.36 -4.99
N PRO A 39 5.04 -11.36 -5.87
CA PRO A 39 3.71 -10.86 -6.19
C PRO A 39 2.85 -11.93 -6.88
N GLY A 40 1.55 -11.89 -6.63
CA GLY A 40 0.56 -12.87 -7.07
C GLY A 40 -0.85 -12.40 -6.76
N GLU A 41 -1.83 -13.31 -6.77
CA GLU A 41 -3.24 -12.94 -6.51
C GLU A 41 -3.46 -12.32 -5.13
N ASP A 42 -2.67 -12.73 -4.13
CA ASP A 42 -2.81 -12.30 -2.74
C ASP A 42 -1.79 -11.24 -2.29
N PHE A 43 -0.89 -10.84 -3.19
CA PHE A 43 0.17 -9.90 -2.85
C PHE A 43 0.59 -9.04 -4.03
N ALA A 44 0.72 -7.73 -3.82
CA ALA A 44 1.25 -6.80 -4.81
C ALA A 44 2.26 -5.85 -4.16
N THR A 45 3.13 -5.26 -4.98
CA THR A 45 4.10 -4.25 -4.54
C THR A 45 4.01 -3.00 -5.39
N LEU A 46 4.35 -1.86 -4.81
CA LEU A 46 4.56 -0.58 -5.49
C LEU A 46 5.93 -0.04 -5.06
N HIS A 47 6.73 0.37 -6.04
CA HIS A 47 8.06 0.92 -5.83
C HIS A 47 8.06 2.41 -6.20
N PRO A 48 7.64 3.30 -5.29
CA PRO A 48 7.64 4.74 -5.53
C PRO A 48 9.07 5.30 -5.54
N PRO A 49 9.33 6.41 -6.24
CA PRO A 49 10.68 6.95 -6.40
C PRO A 49 11.27 7.59 -5.12
N ALA A 50 10.41 8.02 -4.19
CA ALA A 50 10.80 8.83 -3.03
C ALA A 50 10.39 8.23 -1.67
N ALA A 51 10.01 6.95 -1.64
CA ALA A 51 9.61 6.27 -0.41
C ALA A 51 9.98 4.78 -0.47
N PRO A 52 10.05 4.09 0.68
CA PRO A 52 10.17 2.63 0.70
C PRO A 52 9.04 1.97 -0.08
N PRO A 53 9.24 0.74 -0.58
CA PRO A 53 8.19 -0.05 -1.21
C PRO A 53 6.92 -0.13 -0.36
N LEU A 54 5.77 0.05 -1.00
CA LEU A 54 4.48 -0.29 -0.43
C LEU A 54 4.11 -1.69 -0.88
N CYS A 55 3.75 -2.54 0.07
CA CYS A 55 3.30 -3.89 -0.14
C CYS A 55 1.80 -3.96 0.18
N PHE A 56 1.05 -4.75 -0.57
CA PHE A 56 -0.38 -4.90 -0.40
C PHE A 56 -0.68 -6.38 -0.22
N GLN A 57 -1.32 -6.73 0.88
CA GLN A 57 -1.60 -8.11 1.24
C GLN A 57 -3.11 -8.34 1.30
N ARG A 58 -3.58 -9.42 0.66
CA ARG A 58 -4.98 -9.81 0.74
C ARG A 58 -5.29 -10.36 2.13
N VAL A 59 -6.34 -9.84 2.76
CA VAL A 59 -6.92 -10.39 3.98
C VAL A 59 -8.42 -10.62 3.78
N ALA A 60 -8.87 -11.87 3.98
CA ALA A 60 -10.24 -12.29 3.69
C ALA A 60 -11.29 -11.49 4.48
N ASP A 61 -11.01 -11.19 5.75
CA ASP A 61 -11.88 -10.41 6.63
C ASP A 61 -11.43 -8.95 6.75
N HIS A 62 -10.83 -8.38 5.70
CA HIS A 62 -10.36 -7.00 5.72
C HIS A 62 -11.52 -6.02 6.00
N ARG A 63 -11.43 -5.35 7.16
CA ARG A 63 -12.35 -4.28 7.54
C ARG A 63 -11.64 -2.94 7.34
N PRO A 64 -12.04 -2.15 6.32
CA PRO A 64 -11.39 -0.87 6.08
C PRO A 64 -11.53 0.03 7.32
N PRO A 65 -10.46 0.73 7.72
CA PRO A 65 -10.54 1.68 8.81
C PRO A 65 -11.57 2.75 8.46
N ARG A 66 -12.42 3.10 9.44
CA ARG A 66 -13.33 4.24 9.26
C ARG A 66 -12.48 5.50 9.36
N CYS A 67 -12.14 6.09 8.23
CA CYS A 67 -11.55 7.42 8.22
C CYS A 67 -12.50 8.39 8.95
N PRO A 68 -11.96 9.28 9.82
CA PRO A 68 -12.74 10.37 10.37
C PRO A 68 -13.40 11.13 9.24
N THR A 69 -14.72 11.31 9.31
CA THR A 69 -15.40 12.12 8.30
C THR A 69 -14.90 13.56 8.46
N ARG A 70 -14.45 14.18 7.37
CA ARG A 70 -14.11 15.60 7.40
C ARG A 70 -15.41 16.37 7.68
N ARG A 71 -15.62 16.85 8.91
CA ARG A 71 -16.67 17.84 9.19
C ARG A 71 -16.36 19.08 8.35
N ARG A 72 -17.11 19.30 7.28
CA ARG A 72 -17.09 20.58 6.58
C ARG A 72 -17.79 21.60 7.49
N GLY A 73 -16.99 22.42 8.18
CA GLY A 73 -17.47 23.64 8.85
C GLY A 73 -17.35 23.65 10.37
N GLY A 74 -17.05 24.85 10.87
CA GLY A 74 -17.09 25.23 12.28
C GLY A 74 -15.71 25.52 12.84
N GLY A 75 -15.29 26.78 12.74
CA GLY A 75 -14.19 27.31 13.53
C GLY A 75 -14.52 27.26 15.03
N CYS A 76 -13.51 26.88 15.80
CA CYS A 76 -12.93 27.67 16.88
C CYS A 76 -11.48 27.15 17.01
#